data_AF-A0A3D5UW01-F1
#
_entry.id   AF-A0A3D5UW01-F1
#
_cell.length_a   1.000
_cell.length_b   1.000
_cell.length_c   1.000
_cell.angle_alpha   90.00
_cell.angle_beta   90.00
_cell.angle_gamma   90.00
#
_symmetry.space_group_name_H-M   'P 1'
#
loop_
_entity.id
_entity.type
_entity.pdbx_description
1 polymer ?
#
loop_
_entity_poly.entity_id
_entity_poly.type
_entity_poly.pdbx_seq_one_letter_code
_entity_poly.pdbx_strand_id
1 'polypeptide(L)'
;PTGLASDFTALVEKRLMKNDVFRAAARPRDFIRILLSRYTQGMEYGLHSDDAFMDGKRVDLSFTLFLAEPDTYDGGELIVEEPAGERFVKLNAGSLVLYPSTTLHRVAEVTSGERRAAVGWVRSLVRGAEERETLFDVALALRQAEAAGNRALTDRLLKVQGSLLRRWGD
;
A
#
# COMPACT_ATOMS: atom_id res chain seq x y z
N PRO A 1 -24.79 14.27 -4.64
CA PRO A 1 -24.78 13.10 -5.53
C PRO A 1 -23.34 12.70 -5.86
N THR A 2 -22.73 11.86 -5.02
CA THR A 2 -21.42 11.26 -5.28
C THR A 2 -21.62 10.10 -6.26
N GLY A 3 -20.97 10.13 -7.42
CA GLY A 3 -21.12 9.10 -8.46
C GLY A 3 -20.54 7.74 -8.07
N LEU A 4 -20.77 6.73 -8.92
CA LEU A 4 -20.31 5.35 -8.71
C LEU A 4 -18.80 5.23 -8.38
N ALA A 5 -17.97 6.08 -8.99
CA ALA A 5 -16.53 6.10 -8.74
C ALA A 5 -16.19 6.54 -7.30
N SER A 6 -16.85 7.58 -6.79
CA SER A 6 -16.66 8.04 -5.40
C SER A 6 -17.17 7.03 -4.37
N ASP A 7 -18.25 6.31 -4.69
CA ASP A 7 -18.75 5.25 -3.81
C ASP A 7 -17.76 4.08 -3.75
N PHE A 8 -17.11 3.75 -4.88
CA PHE A 8 -16.08 2.72 -4.94
C PHE A 8 -14.81 3.11 -4.18
N THR A 9 -14.29 4.33 -4.36
CA THR A 9 -13.07 4.75 -3.62
C THR A 9 -13.33 4.79 -2.11
N ALA A 10 -14.49 5.28 -1.68
CA ALA A 10 -14.90 5.23 -0.27
C ALA A 10 -15.00 3.79 0.26
N LEU A 11 -15.47 2.85 -0.56
CA LEU A 11 -15.50 1.43 -0.21
C LEU A 11 -14.07 0.88 -0.04
N VAL A 12 -13.15 1.19 -0.95
CA VAL A 12 -11.75 0.76 -0.86
C VAL A 12 -11.12 1.29 0.43
N GLU A 13 -11.22 2.59 0.72
CA GLU A 13 -10.70 3.18 1.97
C GLU A 13 -11.27 2.46 3.20
N LYS A 14 -12.59 2.27 3.24
CA LYS A 14 -13.27 1.58 4.33
C LYS A 14 -12.78 0.14 4.51
N ARG A 15 -12.48 -0.57 3.43
CA ARG A 15 -11.97 -1.95 3.48
C ARG A 15 -10.52 -2.00 3.94
N LEU A 16 -9.67 -1.11 3.44
CA LEU A 16 -8.27 -1.00 3.86
C LEU A 16 -8.15 -0.60 5.34
N MET A 17 -8.99 0.32 5.82
CA MET A 17 -9.07 0.68 7.24
C MET A 17 -9.64 -0.42 8.14
N LYS A 18 -10.17 -1.52 7.59
CA LYS A 18 -10.57 -2.72 8.34
C LYS A 18 -9.58 -3.87 8.22
N ASN A 19 -8.53 -3.72 7.41
CA ASN A 19 -7.50 -4.74 7.25
C ASN A 19 -6.36 -4.50 8.24
N ASP A 20 -6.17 -5.43 9.17
CA ASP A 20 -5.17 -5.27 10.25
C ASP A 20 -3.74 -5.23 9.73
N VAL A 21 -3.43 -6.00 8.67
CA VAL A 21 -2.09 -6.01 8.05
C VAL A 21 -1.80 -4.66 7.41
N PHE A 22 -2.76 -4.12 6.64
CA PHE A 22 -2.63 -2.80 6.03
C PHE A 22 -2.45 -1.72 7.08
N ARG A 23 -3.26 -1.72 8.15
CA ARG A 23 -3.12 -0.74 9.24
C ARG A 23 -1.77 -0.84 9.95
N ALA A 24 -1.27 -2.05 10.17
CA ALA A 24 0.02 -2.26 10.81
C ALA A 24 1.19 -1.79 9.93
N ALA A 25 1.14 -2.08 8.62
CA ALA A 25 2.20 -1.73 7.67
C ALA A 25 2.18 -0.26 7.25
N ALA A 26 0.99 0.27 6.90
CA ALA A 26 0.85 1.62 6.38
C ALA A 26 0.75 2.70 7.47
N ARG A 27 0.24 2.34 8.67
CA ARG A 27 -0.05 3.28 9.77
C ARG A 27 -0.76 4.55 9.26
N PRO A 28 -1.89 4.42 8.53
CA PRO A 28 -2.47 5.53 7.79
C PRO A 28 -2.92 6.66 8.73
N ARG A 29 -2.46 7.88 8.42
CA ARG A 29 -3.04 9.12 8.95
C ARG A 29 -4.22 9.54 8.08
N ASP A 30 -4.03 9.52 6.75
CA ASP A 30 -5.08 9.81 5.77
C ASP A 30 -4.80 9.11 4.44
N PHE A 31 -5.87 8.80 3.71
CA PHE A 31 -5.79 8.59 2.27
C PHE A 31 -5.72 9.97 1.59
N ILE A 32 -4.83 10.09 0.61
CA ILE A 32 -4.63 11.36 -0.12
C ILE A 32 -5.57 11.37 -1.32
N ARG A 33 -5.42 10.37 -2.19
CA ARG A 33 -6.26 10.13 -3.38
C ARG A 33 -6.30 8.63 -3.67
N ILE A 34 -7.40 8.19 -4.28
CA ILE A 34 -7.52 6.88 -4.93
C ILE A 34 -8.05 7.10 -6.34
N LEU A 35 -7.34 6.57 -7.33
CA LEU A 35 -7.68 6.64 -8.74
C LEU A 35 -7.97 5.24 -9.27
N LEU A 36 -8.96 5.14 -10.15
CA LEU A 36 -9.21 3.93 -10.94
C LEU A 36 -8.44 4.04 -12.24
N SER A 37 -7.58 3.05 -12.50
CA SER A 37 -6.78 2.99 -13.71
C SER A 37 -7.17 1.79 -14.57
N ARG A 38 -7.11 1.99 -15.87
CA ARG A 38 -7.41 0.98 -16.90
C ARG A 38 -6.37 1.10 -18.01
N TYR A 39 -5.65 0.03 -18.25
CA TYR A 39 -4.66 -0.09 -19.32
C TYR A 39 -5.11 -1.19 -20.28
N THR A 40 -5.23 -0.85 -21.55
CA THR A 40 -5.52 -1.79 -22.65
C THR A 40 -4.28 -1.98 -23.50
N GLN A 41 -4.37 -2.83 -24.52
CA GLN A 41 -3.27 -3.10 -25.45
C GLN A 41 -2.51 -1.83 -25.89
N GLY A 42 -1.18 -1.85 -25.76
CA GLY A 42 -0.27 -0.76 -26.12
C GLY A 42 -0.14 0.35 -25.07
N MET A 43 -0.90 0.29 -23.96
CA MET A 43 -0.78 1.27 -22.88
C MET A 43 0.25 0.83 -21.85
N GLU A 44 1.03 1.80 -21.37
CA GLU A 44 2.01 1.66 -20.31
C GLU A 44 2.05 2.92 -19.44
N TYR A 45 2.83 2.90 -18.36
CA TYR A 45 3.18 4.12 -17.65
C TYR A 45 4.66 4.10 -17.30
N GLY A 46 5.41 5.07 -17.82
CA GLY A 46 6.88 5.08 -17.77
C GLY A 46 7.46 5.18 -16.35
N LEU A 47 8.79 5.04 -16.26
CA LEU A 47 9.53 5.06 -15.01
C LEU A 47 9.42 6.43 -14.32
N HIS A 48 8.97 6.43 -13.07
CA HIS A 48 8.82 7.63 -12.25
C HIS A 48 8.85 7.28 -10.75
N SER A 49 9.02 8.29 -9.92
CA SER A 49 8.58 8.26 -8.52
C SER A 49 7.34 9.15 -8.39
N ASP A 50 6.55 8.96 -7.33
CA ASP A 50 5.41 9.83 -7.08
C ASP A 50 5.85 11.22 -6.59
N ASP A 51 4.97 12.21 -6.74
CA ASP A 51 5.17 13.54 -6.16
C ASP A 51 5.32 13.45 -4.64
N ALA A 52 6.31 14.15 -4.09
CA ALA A 52 6.54 14.18 -2.64
C ALA A 52 5.35 14.75 -1.85
N PHE A 53 4.53 15.59 -2.49
CA PHE A 53 3.33 16.19 -1.91
C PHE A 53 2.17 16.18 -2.91
N MET A 54 1.00 15.75 -2.44
CA MET A 54 -0.27 15.82 -3.15
C MET A 54 -1.32 16.43 -2.22
N ASP A 55 -2.09 17.41 -2.71
CA ASP A 55 -3.10 18.13 -1.90
C ASP A 55 -2.56 18.71 -0.58
N GLY A 56 -1.31 19.19 -0.59
CA GLY A 56 -0.64 19.72 0.60
C GLY A 56 -0.28 18.66 1.65
N LYS A 57 -0.44 17.36 1.33
CA LYS A 57 -0.08 16.24 2.20
C LYS A 57 1.17 15.55 1.66
N ARG A 58 2.04 15.15 2.58
CA ARG A 58 3.19 14.28 2.29
C ARG A 58 2.71 12.92 1.80
N VAL A 59 3.32 12.42 0.73
CA VAL A 59 3.01 11.14 0.11
C VAL A 59 4.06 10.11 0.56
N ASP A 60 3.69 9.23 1.50
CA ASP A 60 4.65 8.30 2.12
C ASP A 60 4.64 6.93 1.46
N LEU A 61 3.45 6.46 1.10
CA LEU A 61 3.20 5.12 0.59
C LEU A 61 2.22 5.18 -0.57
N SER A 62 2.51 4.38 -1.57
CA SER A 62 1.66 4.13 -2.72
C SER A 62 1.16 2.69 -2.64
N PHE A 63 -0.05 2.47 -3.13
CA PHE A 63 -0.59 1.13 -3.25
C PHE A 63 -1.26 0.92 -4.60
N THR A 64 -1.25 -0.34 -5.05
CA THR A 64 -2.04 -0.81 -6.17
C THR A 64 -2.89 -1.99 -5.70
N LEU A 65 -4.21 -1.81 -5.75
CA LEU A 65 -5.20 -2.87 -5.59
C LEU A 65 -5.59 -3.39 -6.97
N PHE A 66 -5.29 -4.66 -7.24
CA PHE A 66 -5.58 -5.29 -8.53
C PHE A 66 -7.09 -5.60 -8.63
N LEU A 67 -7.72 -5.22 -9.75
CA LEU A 67 -9.16 -5.40 -9.99
C LEU A 67 -9.46 -6.33 -11.17
N ALA A 68 -8.43 -6.83 -11.84
CA ALA A 68 -8.51 -7.84 -12.89
C ALA A 68 -7.61 -9.02 -12.50
N GLU A 69 -8.02 -10.24 -12.88
CA GLU A 69 -7.20 -11.42 -12.64
C GLU A 69 -5.97 -11.42 -13.57
N PRO A 70 -4.81 -11.88 -13.08
CA PRO A 70 -3.54 -11.74 -13.80
C PRO A 70 -3.44 -12.56 -15.09
N ASP A 71 -4.31 -13.56 -15.25
CA ASP A 71 -4.44 -14.39 -16.45
C ASP A 71 -5.40 -13.80 -17.50
N THR A 72 -6.05 -12.66 -17.20
CA THR A 72 -6.97 -11.99 -18.13
C THR A 72 -6.31 -10.92 -19.00
N TYR A 73 -5.02 -10.66 -18.82
CA TYR A 73 -4.24 -9.71 -19.61
C TYR A 73 -2.76 -10.13 -19.65
N ASP A 74 -2.07 -9.84 -20.75
CA ASP A 74 -0.62 -10.05 -20.88
C ASP A 74 0.15 -8.75 -20.66
N GLY A 75 1.35 -8.84 -20.07
CA GLY A 75 2.11 -7.68 -19.61
C GLY A 75 1.42 -6.96 -18.45
N GLY A 76 1.56 -5.63 -18.38
CA GLY A 76 0.88 -4.82 -17.35
C GLY A 76 1.39 -5.02 -15.92
N GLU A 77 2.55 -5.64 -15.72
CA GLU A 77 3.19 -5.74 -14.41
C GLU A 77 3.46 -4.34 -13.84
N LEU A 78 3.20 -4.16 -12.55
CA LEU A 78 3.82 -3.04 -11.82
C LEU A 78 5.26 -3.46 -11.55
N ILE A 79 6.21 -2.70 -12.09
CA ILE A 79 7.63 -2.97 -11.91
C ILE A 79 8.18 -1.92 -10.96
N VAL A 80 8.74 -2.38 -9.84
CA VAL A 80 9.26 -1.56 -8.74
C VAL A 80 10.76 -1.79 -8.63
N GLU A 81 11.54 -0.71 -8.58
CA GLU A 81 12.98 -0.78 -8.41
C GLU A 81 13.34 -1.12 -6.96
N GLU A 82 14.25 -2.07 -6.79
CA GLU A 82 14.79 -2.48 -5.51
C GLU A 82 16.33 -2.51 -5.59
N PRO A 83 17.03 -2.46 -4.45
CA PRO A 83 18.50 -2.47 -4.45
C PRO A 83 19.13 -3.67 -5.18
N ALA A 84 18.41 -4.81 -5.24
CA ALA A 84 18.86 -6.03 -5.90
C ALA A 84 18.40 -6.16 -7.36
N GLY A 85 17.65 -5.19 -7.90
CA GLY A 85 17.11 -5.21 -9.26
C GLY A 85 15.64 -4.82 -9.31
N GLU A 86 14.92 -5.32 -10.32
CA GLU A 86 13.50 -5.01 -10.50
C GLU A 86 12.61 -6.10 -9.92
N ARG A 87 11.58 -5.70 -9.16
CA ARG A 87 10.50 -6.58 -8.74
C ARG A 87 9.28 -6.38 -9.63
N PHE A 88 8.83 -7.47 -10.25
CA PHE A 88 7.66 -7.51 -11.11
C PHE A 88 6.44 -7.95 -10.28
N VAL A 89 5.39 -7.14 -10.28
CA VAL A 89 4.21 -7.37 -9.44
C VAL A 89 2.96 -7.47 -10.31
N LYS A 90 2.34 -8.66 -10.28
CA LYS A 90 1.06 -8.97 -10.91
C LYS A 90 0.32 -9.93 -9.99
N LEU A 91 -0.72 -9.45 -9.30
CA LEU A 91 -1.40 -10.21 -8.24
C LEU A 91 -2.84 -10.54 -8.66
N ASN A 92 -3.42 -11.54 -8.00
CA ASN A 92 -4.84 -11.90 -8.13
C ASN A 92 -5.76 -10.70 -7.83
N ALA A 93 -6.92 -10.67 -8.46
CA ALA A 93 -7.90 -9.63 -8.20
C ALA A 93 -8.25 -9.57 -6.70
N GLY A 94 -8.36 -8.36 -6.15
CA GLY A 94 -8.58 -8.11 -4.72
C GLY A 94 -7.30 -8.12 -3.88
N SER A 95 -6.15 -8.49 -4.44
CA SER A 95 -4.85 -8.38 -3.77
C SER A 95 -4.26 -6.99 -3.91
N LEU A 96 -3.47 -6.55 -2.92
CA LEU A 96 -2.86 -5.24 -2.88
C LEU A 96 -1.35 -5.34 -2.67
N VAL A 97 -0.61 -4.52 -3.41
CA VAL A 97 0.80 -4.21 -3.12
C VAL A 97 0.92 -2.82 -2.53
N LEU A 98 1.75 -2.68 -1.50
CA LEU A 98 2.05 -1.43 -0.80
C LEU A 98 3.56 -1.20 -0.90
N TYR A 99 3.99 0.01 -1.25
CA TYR A 99 5.40 0.34 -1.44
C TYR A 99 5.69 1.82 -1.13
N PRO A 100 6.95 2.20 -0.82
CA PRO A 100 7.31 3.60 -0.62
C PRO A 100 7.08 4.41 -1.90
N SER A 101 6.44 5.57 -1.77
CA SER A 101 6.18 6.46 -2.91
C SER A 101 7.45 7.07 -3.52
N THR A 102 8.56 6.99 -2.78
CA THR A 102 9.90 7.41 -3.21
C THR A 102 10.56 6.42 -4.18
N THR A 103 10.01 5.21 -4.31
CA THR A 103 10.61 4.15 -5.12
C THR A 103 10.30 4.38 -6.60
N LEU A 104 11.32 4.28 -7.46
CA LEU A 104 11.13 4.30 -8.91
C LEU A 104 10.29 3.10 -9.34
N HIS A 105 9.26 3.36 -10.14
CA HIS A 105 8.36 2.33 -10.61
C HIS A 105 7.73 2.70 -11.95
N ARG A 106 7.20 1.69 -12.64
CA ARG A 106 6.50 1.82 -13.92
C ARG A 106 5.42 0.74 -14.04
N VAL A 107 4.47 0.93 -14.95
CA VAL A 107 3.57 -0.14 -15.40
C VAL A 107 4.02 -0.57 -16.78
N ALA A 108 4.40 -1.85 -16.92
CA ALA A 108 4.78 -2.42 -18.21
C ALA A 108 3.63 -2.32 -19.22
N GLU A 109 3.98 -2.33 -20.51
CA GLU A 109 2.98 -2.37 -21.58
C GLU A 109 2.03 -3.56 -21.39
N VAL A 110 0.72 -3.28 -21.50
CA VAL A 110 -0.28 -4.35 -21.66
C VAL A 110 -0.26 -4.77 -23.12
N THR A 111 0.03 -6.04 -23.40
CA THR A 111 0.13 -6.55 -24.78
C THR A 111 -1.15 -7.25 -25.25
N SER A 112 -1.99 -7.71 -24.32
CA SER A 112 -3.31 -8.28 -24.58
C SER A 112 -4.24 -8.07 -23.38
N GLY A 113 -5.56 -8.08 -23.60
CA GLY A 113 -6.55 -7.95 -22.52
C GLY A 113 -6.65 -6.55 -21.90
N GLU A 114 -7.12 -6.47 -20.65
CA GLU A 114 -7.34 -5.22 -19.93
C GLU A 114 -6.91 -5.32 -18.45
N ARG A 115 -5.90 -4.52 -18.08
CA ARG A 115 -5.49 -4.36 -16.68
C ARG A 115 -6.35 -3.29 -16.03
N ARG A 116 -7.03 -3.66 -14.94
CA ARG A 116 -7.77 -2.71 -14.08
C ARG A 116 -7.18 -2.70 -12.67
N ALA A 117 -7.01 -1.52 -12.10
CA ALA A 117 -6.52 -1.35 -10.75
C ALA A 117 -7.11 -0.12 -10.06
N ALA A 118 -7.11 -0.13 -8.73
CA ALA A 118 -7.22 1.10 -7.94
C ALA A 118 -5.82 1.44 -7.40
N VAL A 119 -5.31 2.60 -7.76
CA VAL A 119 -4.01 3.11 -7.30
C VAL A 119 -4.29 4.22 -6.30
N GLY A 120 -3.57 4.25 -5.19
CA GLY A 120 -3.77 5.30 -4.20
C GLY A 120 -2.55 5.60 -3.36
N TRP A 121 -2.63 6.72 -2.66
CA TRP A 121 -1.54 7.27 -1.87
C TRP A 121 -1.98 7.50 -0.44
N VAL A 122 -1.08 7.23 0.49
CA VAL A 122 -1.33 7.30 1.92
C VAL A 122 -0.30 8.23 2.55
N ARG A 123 -0.80 9.15 3.37
CA ARG A 123 0.02 9.82 4.37
C ARG A 123 0.07 8.93 5.60
N SER A 124 1.25 8.46 5.97
CA SER A 124 1.43 7.67 7.19
C SER A 124 1.59 8.58 8.40
N LEU A 125 1.19 8.07 9.57
CA LEU A 125 1.57 8.65 10.86
C LEU A 125 3.09 8.63 11.05
N VAL A 126 3.79 7.68 10.42
CA VAL A 126 5.24 7.49 10.56
C VAL A 126 5.91 7.71 9.22
N ARG A 127 6.74 8.74 9.13
CA ARG A 127 7.34 9.21 7.87
C ARG A 127 8.33 8.21 7.26
N GLY A 128 9.27 7.71 8.05
CA GLY A 128 10.35 6.87 7.56
C GLY A 128 9.91 5.43 7.32
N ALA A 129 10.46 4.82 6.25
CA ALA A 129 10.13 3.46 5.86
C ALA A 129 10.67 2.44 6.87
N GLU A 130 11.90 2.62 7.35
CA GLU A 130 12.55 1.75 8.34
C GLU A 130 11.81 1.75 9.68
N GLU A 131 11.34 2.92 10.14
CA GLU A 131 10.53 3.03 11.35
C GLU A 131 9.18 2.32 11.20
N ARG A 132 8.55 2.41 10.02
CA ARG A 132 7.31 1.67 9.72
C ARG A 132 7.54 0.17 9.70
N GLU A 133 8.62 -0.29 9.08
CA GLU A 133 9.01 -1.71 9.05
C GLU A 133 9.25 -2.24 10.47
N THR A 134 10.00 -1.50 11.29
CA THR A 134 10.23 -1.85 12.70
C THR A 134 8.91 -1.95 13.47
N LEU A 135 7.98 -1.00 13.28
CA LEU A 135 6.66 -1.04 13.89
C LEU A 135 5.76 -2.17 13.35
N PHE A 136 6.00 -2.62 12.13
CA PHE A 136 5.32 -3.76 11.53
C PHE A 136 5.79 -5.06 12.16
N ASP A 137 7.10 -5.25 12.34
CA ASP A 137 7.66 -6.41 13.06
C ASP A 137 7.16 -6.50 14.50
N VAL A 138 7.09 -5.36 15.20
CA VAL A 138 6.49 -5.30 16.55
C VAL A 138 5.01 -5.74 16.50
N ALA A 139 4.26 -5.39 15.45
CA ALA A 139 2.87 -5.82 15.30
C ALA A 139 2.74 -7.32 15.00
N LEU A 140 3.66 -7.90 14.22
CA LEU A 140 3.70 -9.35 13.99
C LEU A 140 4.00 -10.10 15.28
N ALA A 141 5.01 -9.65 16.04
CA ALA A 141 5.36 -10.23 17.33
C ALA A 141 4.19 -10.11 18.34
N LEU A 142 3.48 -8.98 18.33
CA LEU A 142 2.30 -8.78 19.18
C LEU A 142 1.21 -9.79 18.85
N ARG A 143 0.88 -9.98 17.57
CA ARG A 143 -0.11 -10.96 17.12
C ARG A 143 0.28 -12.40 17.52
N GLN A 144 1.56 -12.75 17.41
CA GLN A 144 2.06 -14.05 17.84
C GLN A 144 1.91 -14.24 19.36
N ALA A 145 2.23 -13.21 20.15
CA ALA A 145 2.06 -13.24 21.61
C ALA A 145 0.59 -13.39 22.03
N GLU A 146 -0.32 -12.66 21.36
CA GLU A 146 -1.77 -12.76 21.57
C GLU A 146 -2.29 -14.15 21.24
N ALA A 147 -1.91 -14.72 20.09
CA ALA A 147 -2.29 -16.07 19.69
C ALA A 147 -1.80 -17.14 20.69
N ALA A 148 -0.64 -16.91 21.31
CA ALA A 148 -0.09 -17.78 22.36
C ALA A 148 -0.69 -17.52 23.75
N GLY A 149 -1.56 -16.53 23.93
CA GLY A 149 -2.11 -16.14 25.23
C GLY A 149 -1.07 -15.57 26.21
N ASN A 150 0.10 -15.13 25.73
CA ASN A 150 1.18 -14.64 26.57
C ASN A 150 0.98 -13.16 26.95
N ARG A 151 0.12 -12.93 27.96
CA ARG A 151 -0.26 -11.58 28.39
C ARG A 151 0.93 -10.70 28.79
N ALA A 152 1.92 -11.25 29.47
CA ALA A 152 3.10 -10.48 29.89
C ALA A 152 3.92 -9.97 28.69
N LEU A 153 4.06 -10.78 27.63
CA LEU A 153 4.74 -10.36 26.41
C LEU A 153 3.90 -9.36 25.63
N THR A 154 2.58 -9.59 25.50
CA THR A 154 1.63 -8.63 24.90
C THR A 154 1.74 -7.25 25.54
N ASP A 155 1.70 -7.15 26.87
CA ASP A 155 1.79 -5.88 27.59
C ASP A 155 3.12 -5.16 27.32
N ARG A 156 4.23 -5.90 27.24
CA ARG A 156 5.55 -5.32 26.91
C ARG A 156 5.63 -4.84 25.47
N LEU A 157 5.11 -5.60 24.51
CA LEU A 157 5.10 -5.23 23.10
C LEU A 157 4.21 -4.00 22.85
N LEU A 158 3.05 -3.93 23.51
CA LEU A 158 2.19 -2.73 23.48
C LEU A 158 2.90 -1.50 24.05
N LYS A 159 3.63 -1.65 25.17
CA LYS A 159 4.46 -0.57 25.74
C LYS A 159 5.52 -0.10 24.74
N VAL A 160 6.23 -1.01 24.08
CA VAL A 160 7.26 -0.69 23.08
C VAL A 160 6.63 0.02 21.89
N GLN A 161 5.57 -0.54 21.31
CA GLN A 161 4.85 0.06 20.18
C GLN A 161 4.41 1.50 20.51
N GLY A 162 3.81 1.72 21.68
CA GLY A 162 3.37 3.05 22.10
C GLY A 162 4.53 4.05 22.26
N SER A 163 5.69 3.60 22.76
CA SER A 163 6.87 4.46 22.87
C SER A 163 7.49 4.81 21.52
N LEU A 164 7.55 3.86 20.59
CA LEU A 164 8.03 4.10 19.23
C LEU A 164 7.08 5.05 18.47
N LEU A 165 5.76 4.84 18.57
CA LEU A 165 4.77 5.73 17.96
C LEU A 165 4.86 7.16 18.52
N ARG A 166 5.11 7.36 19.83
CA ARG A 166 5.35 8.70 20.38
C ARG A 166 6.62 9.36 19.87
N ARG A 167 7.62 8.57 19.46
CA ARG A 167 8.91 9.07 18.98
C ARG A 167 8.90 9.38 17.50
N TRP A 168 8.22 8.55 16.70
CA TRP A 168 8.26 8.58 15.24
C TRP A 168 6.98 9.09 14.60
N GLY A 169 5.92 9.22 15.38
CA GLY A 169 4.62 9.71 14.92
C GLY A 169 4.63 11.23 14.73
N ASP A 170 4.14 11.67 13.57
CA ASP A 170 3.84 13.06 13.24
C ASP A 170 2.33 13.26 13.08
#